data_AF-A0AA36MIF6-F1
#
_entry.id   AF-A0AA36MIF6-F1
#
_cell.length_a   1.000
_cell.length_b   1.000
_cell.length_c   1.000
_cell.angle_alpha   90.00
_cell.angle_beta   90.00
_cell.angle_gamma   90.00
#
_symmetry.space_group_name_H-M   'P 1'
#
loop_
_entity.id
_entity.type
_entity.pdbx_description
1 polymer ?
#
loop_
_entity_poly.entity_id
_entity_poly.type
_entity_poly.pdbx_seq_one_letter_code
_entity_poly.pdbx_strand_id
1 'polypeptide(L)'
;MFASFASLKYLPLSHASIIGYLAPVLAVVLAAILLGETVNGARWFGVLFGFASVLVLVLPTIAEANVDTSYFLGVGLALAMAILTASAKVQIRSLALTENAGAIAFYFALTCTVAGLATLPFGWTLPDWNQLGLLVCTGIAGGIAHILMTLSYQYSEVSRLAAFEYLSLVFAVIADVLFFDILPKPAFYAAAACIVLATLVVALKDGHHKGQTAFR
;
A
#
# COMPACT_ATOMS: atom_id res chain seq x y z
N MET A 1 1.46 1.15 9.77
CA MET A 1 1.07 -0.18 10.31
C MET A 1 -0.22 -0.10 11.13
N PHE A 2 -0.28 0.65 12.24
CA PHE A 2 -1.47 0.70 13.12
C PHE A 2 -2.78 1.07 12.41
N ALA A 3 -2.78 2.13 11.60
CA ALA A 3 -3.96 2.53 10.83
C ALA A 3 -4.41 1.47 9.81
N SER A 4 -3.47 0.68 9.27
CA SER A 4 -3.78 -0.42 8.34
C SER A 4 -4.56 -1.52 9.05
N PHE A 5 -4.04 -2.04 10.17
CA PHE A 5 -4.76 -3.04 10.97
C PHE A 5 -6.09 -2.52 11.50
N ALA A 6 -6.15 -1.26 11.93
CA ALA A 6 -7.38 -0.65 12.39
C ALA A 6 -8.42 -0.53 11.25
N SER A 7 -7.99 -0.27 10.00
CA SER A 7 -8.90 -0.22 8.85
C SER A 7 -9.50 -1.59 8.51
N LEU A 8 -8.72 -2.66 8.59
CA LEU A 8 -9.16 -4.04 8.30
C LEU A 8 -10.22 -4.55 9.28
N LYS A 9 -10.35 -3.93 10.45
CA LYS A 9 -11.46 -4.21 11.38
C LYS A 9 -12.82 -3.80 10.81
N TYR A 10 -12.85 -2.80 9.92
CA TYR A 10 -14.06 -2.16 9.44
C TYR A 10 -14.28 -2.32 7.92
N LEU A 11 -13.22 -2.64 7.17
CA LEU A 11 -13.27 -2.82 5.72
C LEU A 11 -12.85 -4.24 5.33
N PRO A 12 -13.46 -4.80 4.26
CA PRO A 12 -12.92 -5.96 3.56
C PRO A 12 -11.47 -5.74 3.11
N LEU A 13 -10.68 -6.82 3.02
CA LEU A 13 -9.27 -6.76 2.66
C LEU A 13 -9.07 -6.15 1.27
N SER A 14 -9.97 -6.46 0.33
CA SER A 14 -9.95 -5.93 -1.03
C SER A 14 -10.17 -4.41 -1.07
N HIS A 15 -11.12 -3.89 -0.29
CA HIS A 15 -11.37 -2.45 -0.20
C HIS A 15 -10.19 -1.71 0.44
N ALA A 16 -9.66 -2.23 1.56
CA ALA A 16 -8.49 -1.66 2.22
C ALA A 16 -7.25 -1.67 1.30
N SER A 17 -7.10 -2.73 0.49
CA SER A 17 -6.02 -2.84 -0.49
C SER A 17 -6.11 -1.78 -1.58
N ILE A 18 -7.29 -1.58 -2.19
CA ILE A 18 -7.51 -0.53 -3.21
C ILE A 18 -7.19 0.87 -2.64
N ILE A 19 -7.68 1.18 -1.44
CA ILE A 19 -7.38 2.48 -0.82
C ILE A 19 -5.88 2.59 -0.50
N GLY A 20 -5.23 1.49 -0.12
CA GLY A 20 -3.79 1.43 0.10
C GLY A 20 -2.95 1.76 -1.14
N TYR A 21 -3.43 1.45 -2.34
CA TYR A 21 -2.78 1.86 -3.61
C TYR A 21 -2.83 3.38 -3.86
N LEU A 22 -3.56 4.15 -3.05
CA LEU A 22 -3.45 5.61 -3.05
C LEU A 22 -2.11 6.08 -2.46
N ALA A 23 -1.43 5.25 -1.65
CA ALA A 23 -0.15 5.61 -1.04
C ALA A 23 0.95 6.01 -2.05
N PRO A 24 1.25 5.24 -3.13
CA PRO A 24 2.20 5.68 -4.15
C PRO A 24 1.77 6.97 -4.85
N VAL A 25 0.48 7.17 -5.10
CA VAL A 25 -0.07 8.41 -5.69
C VAL A 25 0.16 9.61 -4.78
N LEU A 26 -0.17 9.49 -3.50
CA LEU A 26 0.08 10.53 -2.50
C LEU A 26 1.57 10.79 -2.32
N ALA A 27 2.42 9.77 -2.43
CA ALA A 27 3.87 9.93 -2.32
C ALA A 27 4.43 10.81 -3.44
N VAL A 28 3.90 10.71 -4.67
CA VAL A 28 4.27 11.60 -5.78
C VAL A 28 3.92 13.05 -5.46
N VAL A 29 2.70 13.29 -4.94
CA VAL A 29 2.25 14.64 -4.57
C VAL A 29 3.10 15.22 -3.43
N LEU A 30 3.34 14.42 -2.39
CA LEU A 30 4.18 14.83 -1.26
C LEU A 30 5.63 15.06 -1.66
N ALA A 31 6.20 14.25 -2.55
CA ALA A 31 7.54 14.46 -3.07
C ALA A 31 7.65 15.77 -3.87
N ALA A 32 6.63 16.11 -4.67
CA ALA A 32 6.60 17.38 -5.39
C ALA A 32 6.62 18.59 -4.44
N ILE A 33 5.85 18.53 -3.35
CA ILE A 33 5.70 19.62 -2.38
C ILE A 33 6.91 19.72 -1.44
N LEU A 34 7.34 18.59 -0.85
CA LEU A 34 8.36 18.57 0.20
C LEU A 34 9.79 18.55 -0.34
N LEU A 35 10.02 17.87 -1.47
CA LEU A 35 11.36 17.74 -2.07
C LEU A 35 11.55 18.68 -3.28
N GLY A 36 10.49 19.34 -3.75
CA GLY A 36 10.56 20.21 -4.92
C GLY A 36 10.81 19.47 -6.23
N GLU A 37 10.54 18.16 -6.30
CA GLU A 37 10.76 17.37 -7.50
C GLU A 37 9.80 17.78 -8.63
N THR A 38 10.32 17.96 -9.85
CA THR A 38 9.49 18.22 -11.03
C THR A 38 8.76 16.95 -11.47
N VAL A 39 7.44 16.93 -11.32
CA VAL A 39 6.60 15.79 -11.66
C VAL A 39 6.15 15.86 -13.13
N ASN A 40 6.48 14.84 -13.91
CA ASN A 40 6.02 14.71 -15.30
C ASN A 40 4.49 14.58 -15.35
N GLY A 41 3.83 15.15 -16.38
CA GLY A 41 2.38 15.06 -16.58
C GLY A 41 1.83 13.61 -16.62
N ALA A 42 2.67 12.62 -16.96
CA ALA A 42 2.32 11.20 -16.83
C ALA A 42 1.93 10.80 -15.40
N ARG A 43 2.69 11.29 -14.42
CA ARG A 43 2.51 10.96 -13.01
C ARG A 43 1.29 11.68 -12.45
N TRP A 44 1.00 12.90 -12.92
CA TRP A 44 -0.26 13.59 -12.62
C TRP A 44 -1.49 12.84 -13.11
N PHE A 45 -1.41 12.19 -14.28
CA PHE A 45 -2.49 11.30 -14.75
C PHE A 45 -2.68 10.11 -13.81
N GLY A 46 -1.59 9.46 -13.38
CA GLY A 46 -1.63 8.41 -12.37
C GLY A 46 -2.25 8.86 -11.05
N VAL A 47 -1.95 10.10 -10.63
CA VAL A 47 -2.55 10.71 -9.43
C VAL A 47 -4.06 10.86 -9.60
N LEU A 48 -4.52 11.46 -10.70
CA LEU A 48 -5.94 11.67 -10.96
C LEU A 48 -6.71 10.34 -11.02
N PHE A 49 -6.18 9.33 -11.71
CA PHE A 49 -6.82 8.02 -11.81
C PHE A 49 -6.79 7.23 -10.50
N GLY A 50 -5.73 7.37 -9.70
CA GLY A 50 -5.69 6.76 -8.36
C GLY A 50 -6.65 7.39 -7.37
N PHE A 51 -6.89 8.69 -7.45
CA PHE A 51 -7.98 9.31 -6.70
C PHE A 51 -9.36 8.90 -7.23
N ALA A 52 -9.53 8.84 -8.56
CA ALA A 52 -10.77 8.41 -9.18
C ALA A 52 -11.13 6.96 -8.81
N SER A 53 -10.17 6.04 -8.73
CA SER A 53 -10.45 4.65 -8.34
C SER A 53 -11.02 4.55 -6.93
N VAL A 54 -10.48 5.31 -5.97
CA VAL A 54 -11.01 5.37 -4.60
C VAL A 54 -12.41 5.97 -4.57
N LEU A 55 -12.67 7.03 -5.35
CA LEU A 55 -14.00 7.61 -5.45
C LEU A 55 -15.01 6.63 -6.04
N VAL A 56 -14.65 5.92 -7.12
CA VAL A 56 -15.51 4.90 -7.77
C VAL A 56 -15.82 3.75 -6.81
N LEU A 57 -14.89 3.38 -5.93
CA LEU A 57 -15.12 2.36 -4.90
C LEU A 57 -16.07 2.86 -3.80
N VAL A 58 -15.82 4.08 -3.31
CA VAL A 58 -16.44 4.60 -2.08
C VAL A 58 -17.81 5.25 -2.34
N LEU A 59 -17.98 6.00 -3.42
CA LEU A 59 -19.23 6.72 -3.75
C LEU A 59 -20.48 5.83 -3.84
N PRO A 60 -20.51 4.73 -4.62
CA PRO A 60 -21.70 3.88 -4.69
C PRO A 60 -21.97 3.19 -3.36
N THR A 61 -20.90 2.84 -2.62
CA THR A 61 -21.03 2.25 -1.30
C THR A 61 -21.72 3.24 -0.35
N ILE A 62 -21.35 4.52 -0.35
CA ILE A 62 -21.99 5.59 0.43
C ILE A 62 -23.44 5.86 -0.02
N ALA A 63 -23.71 5.81 -1.32
CA ALA A 63 -25.02 6.11 -1.88
C ALA A 63 -26.07 5.02 -1.56
N GLU A 64 -25.64 3.78 -1.33
CA GLU A 64 -26.47 2.76 -0.72
C GLU A 64 -26.74 3.16 0.74
N ALA A 65 -27.95 3.67 1.03
CA ALA A 65 -28.35 4.39 2.25
C ALA A 65 -28.27 3.62 3.60
N ASN A 66 -27.50 2.54 3.69
CA ASN A 66 -27.23 1.76 4.91
C ASN A 66 -25.73 1.68 5.24
N VAL A 67 -24.96 2.74 4.96
CA VAL A 67 -23.55 2.77 5.38
C VAL A 67 -23.46 3.07 6.87
N ASP A 68 -23.16 2.03 7.64
CA ASP A 68 -22.81 2.16 9.05
C ASP A 68 -21.66 3.17 9.22
N THR A 69 -21.75 4.00 10.26
CA THR A 69 -20.68 4.94 10.69
C THR A 69 -19.30 4.25 10.77
N SER A 70 -19.30 2.94 11.06
CA SER A 70 -18.12 2.09 11.08
C SER A 70 -17.38 2.01 9.75
N TYR A 71 -18.09 1.96 8.62
CA TYR A 71 -17.46 1.92 7.29
C TYR A 71 -16.75 3.24 6.97
N PHE A 72 -17.38 4.38 7.29
CA PHE A 72 -16.73 5.70 7.13
C PHE A 72 -15.46 5.82 7.96
N LEU A 73 -15.50 5.36 9.20
CA LEU A 73 -14.34 5.34 10.07
C LEU A 73 -13.24 4.46 9.49
N GLY A 74 -13.59 3.30 8.95
CA GLY A 74 -12.64 2.41 8.28
C GLY A 74 -12.02 3.02 7.01
N VAL A 75 -12.80 3.72 6.17
CA VAL A 75 -12.29 4.44 4.99
C VAL A 75 -11.34 5.55 5.44
N GLY A 76 -11.69 6.31 6.48
CA GLY A 76 -10.83 7.32 7.07
C GLY A 76 -9.50 6.75 7.58
N LEU A 77 -9.53 5.59 8.25
CA LEU A 77 -8.33 4.89 8.69
C LEU A 77 -7.48 4.36 7.53
N ALA A 78 -8.11 3.85 6.46
CA ALA A 78 -7.42 3.40 5.27
C ALA A 78 -6.75 4.56 4.52
N LEU A 79 -7.41 5.72 4.45
CA LEU A 79 -6.81 6.95 3.90
C LEU A 79 -5.66 7.45 4.78
N ALA A 80 -5.83 7.45 6.10
CA ALA A 80 -4.75 7.78 7.04
C ALA A 80 -3.55 6.83 6.87
N MET A 81 -3.81 5.53 6.71
CA MET A 81 -2.77 4.55 6.35
C MET A 81 -2.07 4.94 5.04
N ALA A 82 -2.82 5.31 4.00
CA ALA A 82 -2.24 5.66 2.70
C ALA A 82 -1.33 6.90 2.81
N ILE A 83 -1.77 7.94 3.53
CA ILE A 83 -0.99 9.16 3.78
C ILE A 83 0.26 8.85 4.59
N LEU A 84 0.15 8.11 5.70
CA LEU A 84 1.29 7.75 6.53
C LEU A 84 2.32 6.90 5.76
N THR A 85 1.84 5.96 4.94
CA THR A 85 2.69 5.15 4.06
C THR A 85 3.37 6.02 3.01
N ALA A 86 2.67 6.98 2.42
CA ALA A 86 3.23 7.91 1.46
C ALA A 86 4.35 8.77 2.07
N SER A 87 4.11 9.36 3.24
CA SER A 87 5.10 10.14 3.99
C SER A 87 6.33 9.30 4.34
N ALA A 88 6.12 8.06 4.82
CA ALA A 88 7.21 7.14 5.13
C ALA A 88 8.05 6.83 3.88
N LYS A 89 7.42 6.57 2.72
CA LYS A 89 8.13 6.34 1.45
C LYS A 89 8.97 7.54 1.04
N VAL A 90 8.43 8.76 1.13
CA VAL A 90 9.17 10.00 0.81
C VAL A 90 10.35 10.19 1.75
N GLN A 91 10.16 9.94 3.05
CA GLN A 91 11.22 10.08 4.04
C GLN A 91 12.33 9.04 3.83
N ILE A 92 11.98 7.77 3.61
CA ILE A 92 12.93 6.71 3.27
C ILE A 92 13.72 7.08 2.01
N ARG A 93 13.06 7.63 0.98
CA ARG A 93 13.74 8.06 -0.25
C ARG A 93 14.75 9.17 0.00
N SER A 94 14.43 10.12 0.87
CA SER A 94 15.36 11.17 1.29
C SER A 94 16.56 10.58 2.05
N LEU A 95 16.32 9.70 3.02
CA LEU A 95 17.36 9.00 3.78
C LEU A 95 18.27 8.12 2.90
N ALA A 96 17.72 7.48 1.87
CA ALA A 96 18.49 6.64 0.95
C ALA A 96 19.52 7.42 0.11
N LEU A 97 19.46 8.75 0.09
CA LEU A 97 20.48 9.59 -0.55
C LEU A 97 21.75 9.72 0.33
N THR A 98 21.64 9.51 1.64
CA THR A 98 22.72 9.72 2.61
C THR A 98 23.14 8.45 3.33
N GLU A 99 22.24 7.47 3.50
CA GLU A 99 22.42 6.28 4.33
C GLU A 99 22.37 4.99 3.54
N ASN A 100 23.04 3.94 4.05
CA ASN A 100 22.99 2.60 3.47
C ASN A 100 21.61 1.95 3.71
N ALA A 101 21.06 1.27 2.70
CA ALA A 101 19.78 0.56 2.76
C ALA A 101 19.68 -0.42 3.94
N GLY A 102 20.78 -1.08 4.31
CA GLY A 102 20.83 -1.97 5.48
C GLY A 102 20.57 -1.25 6.80
N ALA A 103 21.10 -0.02 6.96
CA ALA A 103 20.87 0.80 8.15
C ALA A 103 19.40 1.25 8.22
N ILE A 104 18.84 1.69 7.10
CA ILE A 104 17.42 2.10 7.02
C ILE A 104 16.50 0.95 7.44
N ALA A 105 16.71 -0.25 6.91
CA ALA A 105 15.90 -1.42 7.26
C ALA A 105 16.06 -1.82 8.74
N PHE A 106 17.28 -1.77 9.27
CA PHE A 106 17.56 -2.06 10.67
C PHE A 106 16.86 -1.07 11.62
N TYR A 107 17.03 0.24 11.39
CA TYR A 107 16.37 1.26 12.19
C TYR A 107 14.85 1.21 12.05
N PHE A 108 14.32 0.91 10.85
CA PHE A 108 12.89 0.70 10.67
C PHE A 108 12.37 -0.47 11.51
N ALA A 109 13.05 -1.61 11.51
CA ALA A 109 12.69 -2.77 12.32
C ALA A 109 12.78 -2.46 13.83
N LEU A 110 13.83 -1.75 14.25
CA LEU A 110 14.01 -1.32 15.63
C LEU A 110 12.90 -0.36 16.07
N THR A 111 12.57 0.66 15.28
CA THR A 111 11.48 1.59 15.55
C THR A 111 10.14 0.86 15.61
N CYS A 112 9.86 -0.09 14.71
CA CYS A 112 8.65 -0.91 14.78
C CYS A 112 8.59 -1.74 16.06
N THR A 113 9.71 -2.31 16.49
CA THR A 113 9.81 -3.10 17.72
C THR A 113 9.55 -2.23 18.95
N VAL A 114 10.19 -1.06 19.04
CA VAL A 114 10.01 -0.12 20.15
C VAL A 114 8.60 0.46 20.17
N ALA A 115 8.06 0.86 19.02
CA ALA A 115 6.68 1.35 18.91
C ALA A 115 5.67 0.26 19.25
N GLY A 116 5.92 -0.98 18.82
CA GLY A 116 5.14 -2.15 19.22
C GLY A 116 5.15 -2.33 20.73
N LEU A 117 6.32 -2.37 21.35
CA LEU A 117 6.46 -2.50 22.82
C LEU A 117 5.83 -1.32 23.58
N ALA A 118 5.88 -0.10 23.02
CA ALA A 118 5.20 1.06 23.60
C ALA A 118 3.67 0.94 23.60
N THR A 119 3.09 -0.02 22.88
CA THR A 119 1.65 -0.34 22.97
C THR A 119 1.28 -1.24 24.15
N LEU A 120 2.27 -1.75 24.91
CA LEU A 120 2.07 -2.60 26.09
C LEU A 120 1.07 -2.04 27.13
N PRO A 121 1.04 -0.73 27.47
CA PRO A 121 0.08 -0.21 28.44
C PRO A 121 -1.37 -0.13 27.91
N PHE A 122 -1.61 -0.38 26.61
CA PHE A 122 -2.94 -0.29 25.99
C PHE A 122 -3.75 -1.60 26.09
N GLY A 123 -3.34 -2.55 26.94
CA GLY A 123 -4.10 -3.76 27.24
C GLY A 123 -3.80 -4.93 26.31
N TRP A 124 -2.54 -5.36 26.26
CA TRP A 124 -2.15 -6.56 25.52
C TRP A 124 -2.89 -7.81 26.01
N THR A 125 -3.55 -8.52 25.09
CA THR A 125 -3.97 -9.90 25.33
C THR A 125 -2.75 -10.79 25.24
N LEU A 126 -2.37 -11.46 26.33
CA LEU A 126 -1.26 -12.41 26.31
C LEU A 126 -1.60 -13.55 25.33
N PRO A 127 -0.80 -13.73 24.27
CA PRO A 127 -1.05 -14.79 23.30
C PRO A 127 -0.80 -16.15 23.92
N ASP A 128 -1.64 -17.12 23.58
CA ASP A 128 -1.42 -18.53 23.91
C ASP A 128 -0.16 -19.07 23.19
N TRP A 129 0.40 -20.20 23.64
CA TRP A 129 1.58 -20.81 23.03
C TRP A 129 1.42 -21.08 21.53
N ASN A 130 0.22 -21.47 21.10
CA ASN A 130 -0.10 -21.63 19.68
C ASN A 130 -0.07 -20.29 18.93
N GLN A 131 -0.60 -19.23 19.53
CA GLN A 131 -0.61 -17.89 18.93
C GLN A 131 0.80 -17.29 18.86
N LEU A 132 1.63 -17.53 19.88
CA LEU A 132 3.06 -17.19 19.86
C LEU A 132 3.79 -17.89 18.72
N GLY A 133 3.55 -19.19 18.53
CA GLY A 133 4.13 -19.95 17.41
C GLY A 133 3.75 -19.34 16.06
N LEU A 134 2.48 -19.00 15.86
CA LEU A 134 2.00 -18.32 14.64
C LEU A 134 2.61 -16.92 14.47
N LEU A 135 2.76 -16.16 15.56
CA LEU A 135 3.36 -14.82 15.53
C LEU A 135 4.83 -14.87 15.12
N VAL A 136 5.59 -15.85 15.62
CA VAL A 136 6.98 -16.08 15.21
C VAL A 136 7.05 -16.49 13.73
N CYS A 137 6.20 -17.42 13.29
CA CYS A 137 6.15 -17.85 11.89
C CYS A 137 5.82 -16.69 10.94
N THR A 138 4.84 -15.85 11.29
CA THR A 138 4.48 -14.66 10.49
C THR A 138 5.59 -13.61 10.49
N GLY A 139 6.31 -13.42 11.60
CA GLY A 139 7.48 -12.56 11.66
C GLY A 139 8.61 -13.03 10.74
N ILE A 140 8.95 -14.32 10.77
CA ILE A 140 9.96 -14.92 9.89
C ILE A 140 9.54 -14.81 8.43
N ALA A 141 8.31 -15.21 8.11
CA ALA A 141 7.77 -15.12 6.76
C ALA A 141 7.74 -13.67 6.25
N GLY A 142 7.35 -12.71 7.09
CA GLY A 142 7.35 -11.28 6.77
C GLY A 142 8.75 -10.74 6.53
N GLY A 143 9.73 -11.13 7.33
CA GLY A 143 11.14 -10.78 7.13
C GLY A 143 11.69 -11.32 5.80
N ILE A 144 11.43 -12.60 5.51
CA ILE A 144 11.80 -13.23 4.24
C ILE A 144 11.13 -12.49 3.06
N ALA A 145 9.81 -12.22 3.16
CA ALA A 145 9.07 -11.49 2.14
C ALA A 145 9.64 -10.08 1.90
N HIS A 146 10.03 -9.36 2.96
CA HIS A 146 10.63 -8.03 2.86
C HIS A 146 12.00 -8.07 2.16
N ILE A 147 12.83 -9.07 2.47
CA ILE A 147 14.12 -9.27 1.80
C ILE A 147 13.90 -9.62 0.32
N LEU A 148 13.02 -10.57 0.01
CA LEU A 148 12.69 -10.96 -1.36
C LEU A 148 12.12 -9.79 -2.17
N MET A 149 11.29 -8.94 -1.57
CA MET A 149 10.79 -7.71 -2.19
C MET A 149 11.93 -6.73 -2.48
N THR A 150 12.89 -6.58 -1.57
CA THR A 150 14.05 -5.71 -1.81
C THR A 150 14.91 -6.25 -2.96
N LEU A 151 15.14 -7.57 -3.00
CA LEU A 151 15.88 -8.22 -4.07
C LEU A 151 15.14 -8.15 -5.42
N SER A 152 13.82 -8.27 -5.43
CA SER A 152 13.04 -8.17 -6.68
C SER A 152 13.19 -6.78 -7.31
N TYR A 153 13.21 -5.71 -6.51
CA TYR A 153 13.48 -4.36 -7.01
C TYR A 153 14.91 -4.20 -7.56
N GLN A 154 15.88 -4.99 -7.09
CA GLN A 154 17.27 -4.93 -7.57
C GLN A 154 17.49 -5.71 -8.88
N TYR A 155 16.86 -6.88 -9.02
CA TYR A 155 17.14 -7.81 -10.13
C TYR A 155 16.08 -7.81 -11.24
N SER A 156 14.94 -7.16 -11.06
CA SER A 156 13.85 -7.17 -12.04
C SER A 156 13.49 -5.77 -12.54
N GLU A 157 13.05 -5.71 -13.79
CA GLU A 157 12.54 -4.49 -14.40
C GLU A 157 11.23 -4.06 -13.72
N VAL A 158 11.10 -2.76 -13.40
CA VAL A 158 9.93 -2.16 -12.75
C VAL A 158 8.60 -2.59 -13.42
N SER A 159 8.60 -2.74 -14.75
CA SER A 159 7.43 -3.19 -15.52
C SER A 159 6.97 -4.61 -15.15
N ARG A 160 7.90 -5.54 -14.87
CA ARG A 160 7.56 -6.91 -14.45
C ARG A 160 7.01 -6.93 -13.03
N LEU A 161 7.53 -6.11 -12.14
CA LEU A 161 7.01 -6.01 -10.77
C LEU A 161 5.59 -5.44 -10.74
N ALA A 162 5.27 -4.48 -11.60
CA ALA A 162 3.91 -3.93 -11.70
C ALA A 162 2.86 -5.02 -12.02
N ALA A 163 3.21 -6.03 -12.83
CA ALA A 163 2.32 -7.16 -13.10
C ALA A 163 2.03 -8.00 -11.82
N PHE A 164 3.03 -8.18 -10.96
CA PHE A 164 2.85 -8.86 -9.67
C PHE A 164 2.02 -8.05 -8.69
N GLU A 165 2.12 -6.72 -8.72
CA GLU A 165 1.26 -5.86 -7.89
C GLU A 165 -0.22 -6.05 -8.23
N TYR A 166 -0.59 -6.28 -9.50
CA TYR A 166 -1.98 -6.58 -9.86
C TYR A 166 -2.42 -7.96 -9.40
N LEU A 167 -1.50 -8.94 -9.39
CA LEU A 167 -1.80 -10.26 -8.87
C LEU A 167 -2.13 -10.21 -7.37
N SER A 168 -1.53 -9.29 -6.62
CA SER A 168 -1.86 -9.04 -5.21
C SER A 168 -3.33 -8.66 -5.01
N LEU A 169 -3.92 -7.85 -5.90
CA LEU A 169 -5.36 -7.52 -5.85
C LEU A 169 -6.24 -8.76 -6.04
N VAL A 170 -5.85 -9.65 -6.96
CA VAL A 170 -6.56 -10.91 -7.19
C VAL A 170 -6.51 -11.79 -5.93
N PHE A 171 -5.34 -11.91 -5.30
CA PHE A 171 -5.19 -12.64 -4.04
C PHE A 171 -5.99 -12.01 -2.89
N ALA A 172 -6.09 -10.68 -2.83
CA ALA A 172 -6.91 -9.99 -1.83
C ALA A 172 -8.41 -10.34 -1.97
N VAL A 173 -8.92 -10.40 -3.21
CA VAL A 173 -10.30 -10.83 -3.49
C VAL A 173 -10.51 -12.30 -3.15
N ILE A 174 -9.57 -13.18 -3.54
CA ILE A 174 -9.65 -14.60 -3.21
C ILE A 174 -9.67 -14.79 -1.69
N ALA A 175 -8.87 -14.01 -0.95
CA ALA A 175 -8.86 -14.06 0.51
C ALA A 175 -10.18 -13.56 1.11
N ASP A 176 -10.78 -12.48 0.58
CA ASP A 176 -12.10 -12.00 1.01
C ASP A 176 -13.19 -13.07 0.82
N VAL A 177 -13.18 -13.77 -0.32
CA VAL A 177 -14.17 -14.84 -0.59
C VAL A 177 -13.90 -16.07 0.27
N LEU A 178 -12.65 -16.52 0.39
CA LEU A 178 -12.30 -17.79 1.04
C LEU A 178 -12.34 -17.73 2.57
N PHE A 179 -11.95 -16.59 3.16
CA PHE A 179 -11.88 -16.44 4.61
C PHE A 179 -13.04 -15.65 5.21
N PHE A 180 -13.60 -14.69 4.46
CA PHE A 180 -14.62 -13.78 4.97
C PHE A 180 -16.00 -13.95 4.31
N ASP A 181 -16.12 -14.78 3.27
CA ASP A 181 -17.34 -14.99 2.47
C ASP A 181 -17.91 -13.67 1.91
N ILE A 182 -17.02 -12.71 1.62
CA ILE A 182 -17.37 -11.38 1.09
C ILE A 182 -17.12 -11.34 -0.41
N LEU A 183 -18.19 -11.19 -1.19
CA LEU A 183 -18.10 -11.01 -2.64
C LEU A 183 -17.89 -9.54 -3.01
N PRO A 184 -16.92 -9.22 -3.91
CA PRO A 184 -16.73 -7.85 -4.38
C PRO A 184 -17.94 -7.35 -5.16
N LYS A 185 -18.41 -6.15 -4.82
CA LYS A 185 -19.46 -5.45 -5.57
C LYS A 185 -18.97 -4.99 -6.95
N PRO A 186 -19.86 -4.70 -7.91
CA PRO A 186 -19.49 -4.15 -9.24
C PRO A 186 -18.56 -2.93 -9.17
N ALA A 187 -18.75 -2.08 -8.17
CA ALA A 187 -17.92 -0.91 -7.91
C ALA A 187 -16.42 -1.25 -7.70
N PHE A 188 -16.13 -2.39 -7.07
CA PHE A 188 -14.76 -2.86 -6.86
C PHE A 188 -14.06 -3.13 -8.20
N TYR A 189 -14.73 -3.83 -9.12
CA TYR A 189 -14.14 -4.15 -10.42
C TYR A 189 -13.87 -2.89 -11.25
N ALA A 190 -14.76 -1.90 -11.18
CA ALA A 190 -14.53 -0.60 -11.82
C ALA A 190 -13.33 0.15 -11.21
N ALA A 191 -13.22 0.17 -9.88
CA ALA A 191 -12.08 0.78 -9.18
C ALA A 191 -10.76 0.06 -9.49
N ALA A 192 -10.77 -1.28 -9.52
CA ALA A 192 -9.62 -2.09 -9.89
C ALA A 192 -9.21 -1.82 -11.36
N ALA A 193 -10.15 -1.72 -12.29
CA ALA A 193 -9.84 -1.34 -13.67
C ALA A 193 -9.21 0.05 -13.75
N CYS A 194 -9.73 1.04 -13.03
CA CYS A 194 -9.15 2.37 -12.96
C CYS A 194 -7.70 2.35 -12.45
N ILE A 195 -7.42 1.56 -11.41
CA ILE A 195 -6.07 1.50 -10.82
C ILE A 195 -5.07 0.79 -11.74
N VAL A 196 -5.50 -0.28 -12.41
CA VAL A 196 -4.69 -0.99 -13.40
C VAL A 196 -4.37 -0.06 -14.58
N LEU A 197 -5.34 0.70 -15.07
CA LEU A 197 -5.12 1.68 -16.13
C LEU A 197 -4.16 2.81 -15.68
N ALA A 198 -4.33 3.32 -14.46
CA ALA A 198 -3.45 4.35 -13.91
C ALA A 198 -1.98 3.88 -13.90
N THR A 199 -1.75 2.69 -13.35
CA THR A 199 -0.42 2.12 -13.19
C THR A 199 0.18 1.72 -14.53
N LEU A 200 -0.62 1.19 -15.47
CA LEU A 200 -0.16 0.86 -16.83
C LEU A 200 0.30 2.10 -17.59
N VAL A 201 -0.47 3.20 -17.56
CA VAL A 201 -0.11 4.45 -18.26
C VAL A 201 1.18 5.04 -17.70
N VAL A 202 1.35 5.03 -16.37
CA VAL A 202 2.59 5.48 -15.73
C VAL A 202 3.77 4.57 -16.11
N ALA A 203 3.58 3.25 -16.06
CA ALA A 203 4.64 2.28 -16.38
C ALA A 203 5.10 2.36 -17.84
N LEU A 204 4.19 2.46 -18.80
CA LEU A 204 4.52 2.57 -20.23
C LEU A 204 5.32 3.85 -20.54
N LYS A 205 4.98 4.95 -19.87
CA LYS A 205 5.65 6.24 -20.11
C LYS A 205 7.01 6.34 -19.44
N ASP A 206 7.20 5.72 -18.27
CA ASP A 206 8.51 5.59 -17.63
C ASP A 206 9.44 4.63 -18.41
N GLY A 207 8.90 3.59 -19.04
CA GLY A 207 9.65 2.69 -19.93
C GLY A 207 10.24 3.40 -21.16
N HIS A 208 9.51 4.35 -21.75
CA HIS A 208 10.00 5.15 -22.87
C HIS A 208 11.11 6.14 -22.49
N HIS A 209 11.19 6.61 -21.23
CA HIS A 209 12.26 7.53 -20.80
C HIS A 209 13.59 6.82 -20.51
N LYS A 210 13.57 5.61 -19.94
CA LYS A 210 14.81 4.84 -19.71
C LYS A 210 15.48 4.35 -21.00
N GLY A 211 14.70 4.16 -22.08
CA GLY A 211 15.23 3.83 -23.40
C GLY A 211 16.06 4.95 -24.06
N GLN A 212 15.91 6.21 -23.62
CA GLN A 212 16.65 7.35 -24.19
C GLN A 212 17.96 7.65 -23.46
N THR A 213 18.11 7.27 -22.19
CA THR A 213 19.38 7.44 -21.45
C THR A 213 20.35 6.27 -21.58
N ALA A 214 19.92 5.14 -22.15
CA ALA A 214 20.80 3.98 -22.39
C ALA A 214 21.61 4.07 -23.69
N PHE A 215 21.45 5.13 -24.49
CA PHE A 215 22.11 5.35 -25.78
C PHE A 215 22.94 6.65 -25.84
N ARG A 216 23.46 7.12 -24.71
CA ARG A 216 24.42 8.23 -24.66
C ARG A 216 25.64 7.86 -23.84
#